data_AF-A0AAN8SDI5-F1
#
_entry.id   AF-A0AAN8SDI5-F1
#
_cell.length_a   1.000
_cell.length_b   1.000
_cell.length_c   1.000
_cell.angle_alpha   90.00
_cell.angle_beta   90.00
_cell.angle_gamma   90.00
#
_symmetry.space_group_name_H-M   'P 1'
#
loop_
_entity.id
_entity.type
_entity.pdbx_description
1 polymer ?
#
loop_
_entity_poly.entity_id
_entity_poly.type
_entity_poly.pdbx_seq_one_letter_code
_entity_poly.pdbx_strand_id
1 'polypeptide(L)'
;MNLSWGFQDDSKPLARNTITARNTTNLEQQITVVLRYNRDSPKQVVATVNSFLSVFPLIHVIIVSDTLLPKEVELALSNSSSFILNIPLKLDLLNLILDRNVANYITTKYIFIAPPGTVPFSQRDGFSFVKILNKYQNTIIAVPVKREVVKCLNLELNLLQWSMSYKMCKNNSYCDSVKGDHGIFMSTDTMKQIAEPFMLPFPEALYIQTTSLNFKVMVINTITLQMMDKYTQKIDFTYKNQIQRQIMYKQFKIKKVVREDGTIEWHGCTRNTQRCFPSVINSIPDYLNQRRWTPPCCLKVLRETVHHVFKILKDCNVTFWLEGGSLLGAMRMKDIIPWDYDVDIGIYLQDIDKCSWLRMVHLSKHQKNTLASIVDNDGFVWEKASPEEGDFYRVQASVHNHLHVDIFPFFSRDGIMTKKTWFSTHPQDMEFPEHYLKPLTTIEFAGIEAPAPNNVKEFLELKFGKGCVENPQYPNSKLFPFPVNVKKLVVNETF
;
A
#
# COMPACT_ATOMS: atom_id res chain seq x y z
N MET A 1 7.30 -18.73 -57.38
CA MET A 1 8.02 -18.81 -58.65
C MET A 1 9.33 -18.07 -58.48
N ASN A 2 10.43 -18.79 -58.77
CA ASN A 2 11.85 -18.44 -58.80
C ASN A 2 12.25 -16.96 -58.76
N LEU A 3 13.34 -16.66 -58.05
CA LEU A 3 14.64 -16.44 -58.71
C LEU A 3 15.80 -16.54 -57.70
N SER A 4 16.59 -17.60 -57.88
CA SER A 4 17.91 -17.86 -57.33
C SER A 4 18.97 -16.99 -58.00
N TRP A 5 20.00 -16.59 -57.25
CA TRP A 5 21.34 -16.36 -57.77
C TRP A 5 22.33 -17.03 -56.82
N GLY A 6 23.03 -18.05 -57.31
CA GLY A 6 24.15 -18.70 -56.63
C GLY A 6 25.48 -18.23 -57.20
N PHE A 7 26.53 -18.33 -56.40
CA PHE A 7 27.90 -18.53 -56.88
C PHE A 7 28.70 -19.36 -55.86
N GLN A 8 29.66 -20.09 -56.41
CA GLN A 8 30.24 -21.36 -55.97
C GLN A 8 31.10 -21.34 -54.71
N ASP A 9 31.03 -22.49 -54.05
CA ASP A 9 31.90 -23.05 -53.03
C ASP A 9 33.18 -23.61 -53.68
N ASP A 10 34.34 -23.19 -53.18
CA ASP A 10 35.63 -23.84 -53.41
C ASP A 10 36.58 -23.49 -52.24
N SER A 11 36.71 -24.39 -51.25
CA SER A 11 38.01 -24.96 -50.84
C SER A 11 38.01 -25.62 -49.45
N LYS A 12 38.77 -26.72 -49.38
CA LYS A 12 38.92 -27.80 -48.39
C LYS A 12 39.31 -27.40 -46.94
N PRO A 13 39.13 -28.32 -45.96
CA PRO A 13 39.18 -28.01 -44.53
C PRO A 13 40.63 -27.95 -44.01
N LEU A 14 40.95 -26.89 -43.26
CA LEU A 14 42.18 -26.80 -42.47
C LEU A 14 41.90 -26.88 -40.96
N ALA A 15 42.44 -27.96 -40.39
CA ALA A 15 42.92 -28.13 -39.02
C ALA A 15 42.10 -27.55 -37.84
N ARG A 16 41.51 -28.48 -37.08
CA ARG A 16 41.16 -28.27 -35.66
C ARG A 16 42.43 -27.90 -34.88
N ASN A 17 42.63 -26.62 -34.66
CA ASN A 17 43.42 -26.15 -33.52
C ASN A 17 42.47 -25.98 -32.34
N THR A 18 42.46 -26.98 -31.47
CA THR A 18 41.93 -26.92 -30.11
C THR A 18 42.78 -25.92 -29.31
N ILE A 19 42.56 -24.63 -29.54
CA ILE A 19 42.92 -23.61 -28.57
C ILE A 19 41.86 -23.72 -27.49
N THR A 20 42.26 -24.30 -26.36
CA THR A 20 41.52 -24.20 -25.10
C THR A 20 41.49 -22.73 -24.69
N ALA A 21 40.62 -21.95 -25.32
CA ALA A 21 40.23 -20.63 -24.85
C ALA A 21 39.60 -20.83 -23.49
N ARG A 22 40.36 -20.56 -22.43
CA ARG A 22 39.77 -20.19 -21.15
C ARG A 22 39.00 -18.90 -21.43
N ASN A 23 37.71 -19.02 -21.77
CA ASN A 23 36.75 -17.93 -21.83
C ASN A 23 36.55 -17.37 -20.41
N THR A 24 37.53 -16.63 -19.91
CA THR A 24 37.30 -15.70 -18.81
C THR A 24 36.56 -14.51 -19.42
N THR A 25 35.24 -14.62 -19.50
CA THR A 25 34.38 -13.51 -19.92
C THR A 25 34.68 -12.28 -19.08
N ASN A 26 35.11 -11.21 -19.74
CA ASN A 26 35.47 -9.97 -19.06
C ASN A 26 34.22 -9.41 -18.35
N LEU A 27 34.39 -9.00 -17.08
CA LEU A 27 33.28 -8.56 -16.22
C LEU A 27 32.47 -7.42 -16.86
N GLU A 28 33.14 -6.48 -17.53
CA GLU A 28 32.51 -5.33 -18.18
C GLU A 28 31.57 -5.69 -19.34
N GLN A 29 31.71 -6.89 -19.92
CA GLN A 29 30.80 -7.43 -20.94
C GLN A 29 29.56 -8.11 -20.34
N GLN A 30 29.56 -8.36 -19.01
CA GLN A 30 28.47 -9.03 -18.31
C GLN A 30 27.59 -8.08 -17.50
N ILE A 31 28.01 -6.82 -17.33
CA ILE A 31 27.36 -5.83 -16.48
C ILE A 31 27.01 -4.59 -17.29
N THR A 32 25.76 -4.14 -17.18
CA THR A 32 25.38 -2.77 -17.55
C THR A 32 25.29 -1.90 -16.30
N VAL A 33 25.97 -0.76 -16.31
CA VAL A 33 25.86 0.24 -15.25
C VAL A 33 24.65 1.11 -15.53
N VAL A 34 23.78 1.27 -14.54
CA VAL A 34 22.59 2.11 -14.62
C VAL A 34 22.70 3.26 -13.63
N LEU A 35 22.43 4.47 -14.08
CA LEU A 35 22.38 5.67 -13.25
C LEU A 35 20.94 6.19 -13.22
N ARG A 36 20.31 6.16 -12.04
CA ARG A 36 18.99 6.78 -11.86
C ARG A 36 19.15 8.27 -11.60
N TYR A 37 18.95 9.08 -12.64
CA TYR A 37 19.13 10.53 -12.58
C TYR A 37 17.86 11.26 -12.15
N ASN A 38 18.00 12.17 -11.16
CA ASN A 38 16.92 12.98 -10.60
C ASN A 38 17.17 14.50 -10.66
N ARG A 39 17.95 15.00 -11.65
CA ARG A 39 18.22 16.42 -11.92
C ARG A 39 19.06 17.21 -10.89
N ASP A 40 19.27 16.69 -9.69
CA ASP A 40 19.89 17.47 -8.61
C ASP A 40 21.43 17.45 -8.61
N SER A 41 22.05 16.60 -9.44
CA SER A 41 23.51 16.42 -9.47
C SER A 41 24.14 16.18 -10.86
N PRO A 42 23.97 17.09 -11.85
CA PRO A 42 24.55 16.96 -13.20
C PRO A 42 26.04 16.59 -13.20
N LYS A 43 26.85 17.29 -12.40
CA LYS A 43 28.31 17.06 -12.30
C LYS A 43 28.64 15.67 -11.74
N GLN A 44 27.89 15.19 -10.75
CA GLN A 44 28.15 13.89 -10.14
C GLN A 44 27.83 12.74 -11.10
N VAL A 45 26.81 12.88 -11.95
CA VAL A 45 26.52 11.89 -12.99
C VAL A 45 27.70 11.79 -13.94
N VAL A 46 28.15 12.91 -14.50
CA VAL A 46 29.31 12.94 -15.42
C VAL A 46 30.55 12.33 -14.77
N ALA A 47 30.86 12.73 -13.53
CA ALA A 47 32.00 12.19 -12.78
C ALA A 47 31.89 10.67 -12.57
N THR A 48 30.69 10.18 -12.23
CA THR A 48 30.44 8.74 -12.05
C THR A 48 30.67 7.98 -13.35
N VAL A 49 30.07 8.44 -14.45
CA VAL A 49 30.24 7.80 -15.76
C VAL A 49 31.71 7.74 -16.13
N ASN A 50 32.42 8.87 -16.09
CA ASN A 50 33.84 8.94 -16.44
C ASN A 50 34.70 8.03 -15.55
N SER A 51 34.37 7.94 -14.25
CA SER A 51 35.07 7.06 -13.32
C SER A 51 34.86 5.57 -13.67
N PHE A 52 33.63 5.16 -13.98
CA PHE A 52 33.35 3.80 -14.45
C PHE A 52 34.08 3.48 -15.76
N LEU A 53 34.07 4.39 -16.73
CA LEU A 53 34.76 4.22 -18.01
C LEU A 53 36.29 4.16 -17.86
N SER A 54 36.86 4.84 -16.85
CA SER A 54 38.30 4.79 -16.57
C SER A 54 38.77 3.42 -16.06
N VAL A 55 37.89 2.67 -15.37
CA VAL A 55 38.19 1.34 -14.81
C VAL A 55 37.71 0.21 -15.74
N PHE A 56 36.59 0.43 -16.42
CA PHE A 56 35.96 -0.51 -17.33
C PHE A 56 35.68 0.16 -18.68
N PRO A 57 36.68 0.25 -19.58
CA PRO A 57 36.57 1.00 -20.83
C PRO A 57 35.46 0.51 -21.79
N LEU A 58 35.06 -0.76 -21.69
CA LEU A 58 34.04 -1.36 -22.55
C LEU A 58 32.67 -1.51 -21.87
N ILE A 59 32.50 -0.97 -20.65
CA ILE A 59 31.24 -1.13 -19.92
C ILE A 59 30.11 -0.32 -20.56
N HIS A 60 28.92 -0.92 -20.61
CA HIS A 60 27.73 -0.24 -21.08
C HIS A 60 27.13 0.60 -19.96
N VAL A 61 26.80 1.86 -20.25
CA VAL A 61 26.22 2.78 -19.27
C VAL A 61 24.87 3.31 -19.76
N ILE A 62 23.84 3.17 -18.92
CA ILE A 62 22.50 3.69 -19.19
C ILE A 62 22.14 4.71 -18.11
N ILE A 63 21.69 5.88 -18.55
CA ILE A 63 21.17 6.92 -17.68
C ILE A 63 19.64 6.91 -17.81
N VAL A 64 18.97 6.64 -16.70
CA VAL A 64 17.52 6.59 -16.63
C VAL A 64 17.03 7.83 -15.89
N SER A 65 16.15 8.60 -16.51
CA SER A 65 15.70 9.89 -16.02
C SER A 65 14.18 10.02 -16.19
N ASP A 66 13.51 10.88 -15.41
CA ASP A 66 12.07 11.13 -15.62
C ASP A 66 11.82 11.90 -16.93
N THR A 67 12.82 12.62 -17.40
CA THR A 67 12.76 13.62 -18.46
C THR A 67 14.10 13.65 -19.17
N LEU A 68 14.17 14.22 -20.37
CA LEU A 68 15.45 14.45 -21.05
C LEU A 68 16.52 15.09 -20.15
N LEU A 69 17.78 14.69 -20.36
CA LEU A 69 18.92 15.21 -19.64
C LEU A 69 19.17 16.69 -20.01
N PRO A 70 19.68 17.50 -19.08
CA PRO A 70 20.16 18.83 -19.42
C PRO A 70 21.26 18.77 -20.49
N LYS A 71 21.28 19.74 -21.41
CA LYS A 71 22.21 19.76 -22.54
C LYS A 71 23.68 19.73 -22.11
N GLU A 72 23.99 20.38 -21.00
CA GLU A 72 25.32 20.36 -20.37
C GLU A 72 25.79 18.95 -20.01
N VAL A 73 24.89 18.06 -19.56
CA VAL A 73 25.22 16.67 -19.23
C VAL A 73 25.43 15.87 -20.51
N GLU A 74 24.57 16.06 -21.51
CA GLU A 74 24.73 15.39 -22.80
C GLU A 74 26.07 15.73 -23.46
N LEU A 75 26.44 17.02 -23.49
CA LEU A 75 27.70 17.51 -24.06
C LEU A 75 28.93 16.99 -23.31
N ALA A 76 28.85 16.91 -21.98
CA ALA A 76 29.96 16.39 -21.18
C ALA A 76 30.19 14.89 -21.41
N LEU A 77 29.14 14.14 -21.74
CA LEU A 77 29.18 12.70 -21.97
C LEU A 77 29.45 12.32 -23.43
N SER A 78 29.12 13.19 -24.39
CA SER A 78 29.31 12.94 -25.82
C SER A 78 30.77 12.75 -26.24
N ASN A 79 31.72 13.21 -25.41
CA ASN A 79 33.15 13.07 -25.68
C ASN A 79 33.71 11.69 -25.29
N SER A 80 32.90 10.82 -24.68
CA SER A 80 33.31 9.47 -24.33
C SER A 80 33.13 8.52 -25.52
N SER A 81 34.10 7.62 -25.76
CA SER A 81 34.02 6.59 -26.81
C SER A 81 33.11 5.41 -26.44
N SER A 82 32.24 5.58 -25.44
CA SER A 82 31.51 4.51 -24.77
C SER A 82 30.01 4.54 -25.09
N PHE A 83 29.34 3.39 -24.99
CA PHE A 83 27.91 3.29 -25.23
C PHE A 83 27.13 3.88 -24.05
N ILE A 84 26.76 5.16 -24.18
CA ILE A 84 25.91 5.89 -23.22
C ILE A 84 24.54 6.09 -23.83
N LEU A 85 23.50 5.62 -23.13
CA LEU A 85 22.11 5.81 -23.54
C LEU A 85 21.32 6.56 -22.47
N ASN A 86 20.56 7.58 -22.88
CA ASN A 86 19.59 8.26 -22.01
C ASN A 86 18.16 7.79 -22.32
N ILE A 87 17.41 7.39 -21.29
CA ILE A 87 16.02 6.94 -21.41
C ILE A 87 15.12 7.81 -20.52
N PRO A 88 14.28 8.70 -21.10
CA PRO A 88 13.27 9.45 -20.34
C PRO A 88 12.05 8.56 -20.06
N LEU A 89 11.70 8.36 -18.79
CA LEU A 89 10.62 7.47 -18.36
C LEU A 89 9.23 8.07 -18.51
N LYS A 90 9.07 9.40 -18.46
CA LYS A 90 7.76 10.03 -18.62
C LYS A 90 7.39 10.19 -20.09
N LEU A 91 6.09 10.06 -20.35
CA LEU A 91 5.53 10.36 -21.66
C LEU A 91 5.71 11.85 -21.95
N ASP A 92 6.15 12.13 -23.17
CA ASP A 92 6.25 13.47 -23.74
C ASP A 92 5.70 13.38 -25.16
N LEU A 93 4.73 14.25 -25.48
CA LEU A 93 4.06 14.26 -26.78
C LEU A 93 5.01 14.66 -27.92
N LEU A 94 6.12 15.36 -27.63
CA LEU A 94 7.16 15.63 -28.62
C LEU A 94 8.01 14.40 -28.94
N ASN A 95 7.95 13.38 -28.08
CA ASN A 95 8.82 12.22 -28.11
C ASN A 95 8.01 10.91 -28.02
N LEU A 96 6.85 10.85 -28.67
CA LEU A 96 5.92 9.71 -28.56
C LEU A 96 6.54 8.36 -28.92
N ILE A 97 7.40 8.34 -29.95
CA ILE A 97 7.99 7.12 -30.54
C ILE A 97 9.17 6.57 -29.73
N LEU A 98 9.68 7.32 -28.73
CA LEU A 98 10.77 6.83 -27.88
C LEU A 98 10.33 5.59 -27.11
N ASP A 99 11.09 4.50 -27.24
CA ASP A 99 10.94 3.34 -26.38
C ASP A 99 11.45 3.68 -24.97
N ARG A 100 10.59 3.47 -23.98
CA ARG A 100 10.83 3.80 -22.57
C ARG A 100 11.09 2.55 -21.73
N ASN A 101 11.01 1.37 -22.33
CA ASN A 101 11.28 0.12 -21.65
C ASN A 101 12.80 -0.06 -21.54
N VAL A 102 13.34 0.32 -20.39
CA VAL A 102 14.78 0.21 -20.08
C VAL A 102 15.31 -1.20 -20.31
N ALA A 103 14.49 -2.24 -20.12
CA ALA A 103 14.90 -3.63 -20.31
C ALA A 103 15.28 -3.97 -21.76
N ASN A 104 14.74 -3.27 -22.76
CA ASN A 104 15.07 -3.49 -24.17
C ASN A 104 16.50 -3.07 -24.52
N TYR A 105 17.09 -2.20 -23.70
CA TYR A 105 18.44 -1.67 -23.91
C TYR A 105 19.52 -2.38 -23.09
N ILE A 106 19.14 -3.36 -22.26
CA ILE A 106 20.05 -4.12 -21.41
C ILE A 106 20.19 -5.54 -21.97
N THR A 107 21.33 -5.80 -22.62
CA THR A 107 21.68 -7.12 -23.19
C THR A 107 22.59 -7.94 -22.27
N THR A 108 23.16 -7.31 -21.24
CA THR A 108 24.05 -7.94 -20.29
C THR A 108 23.29 -8.76 -19.25
N LYS A 109 23.96 -9.72 -18.61
CA LYS A 109 23.34 -10.65 -17.65
C LYS A 109 23.00 -9.98 -16.31
N TYR A 110 23.78 -8.96 -15.93
CA TYR A 110 23.62 -8.27 -14.66
C TYR A 110 23.56 -6.77 -14.86
N ILE A 111 22.98 -6.09 -13.88
CA ILE A 111 23.02 -4.64 -13.79
C ILE A 111 23.64 -4.20 -12.48
N PHE A 112 24.35 -3.08 -12.55
CA PHE A 112 24.78 -2.35 -11.37
C PHE A 112 24.16 -0.96 -11.39
N ILE A 113 23.25 -0.68 -10.47
CA ILE A 113 22.66 0.64 -10.29
C ILE A 113 23.59 1.44 -9.38
N ALA A 114 24.31 2.38 -9.97
CA ALA A 114 25.29 3.21 -9.28
C ALA A 114 24.61 4.45 -8.67
N PRO A 115 24.89 4.79 -7.40
CA PRO A 115 24.51 6.09 -6.85
C PRO A 115 25.35 7.18 -7.55
N PRO A 116 24.73 8.30 -7.97
CA PRO A 116 25.50 9.42 -8.51
C PRO A 116 26.56 9.91 -7.51
N GLY A 117 27.77 10.14 -8.00
CA GLY A 117 28.94 10.58 -7.23
C GLY A 117 29.87 9.47 -6.78
N THR A 118 29.58 8.21 -7.13
CA THR A 118 30.38 7.05 -6.70
C THR A 118 31.43 6.62 -7.72
N VAL A 119 32.50 6.01 -7.21
CA VAL A 119 33.57 5.36 -7.99
C VAL A 119 33.24 3.88 -8.15
N PRO A 120 33.60 3.24 -9.30
CA PRO A 120 33.41 1.80 -9.52
C PRO A 120 34.09 0.93 -8.45
N PHE A 121 33.52 -0.26 -8.26
CA PHE A 121 34.18 -1.37 -7.57
C PHE A 121 35.28 -2.01 -8.44
N SER A 122 36.18 -2.80 -7.84
CA SER A 122 37.22 -3.50 -8.59
C SER A 122 36.68 -4.71 -9.35
N GLN A 123 37.39 -5.19 -10.39
CA GLN A 123 36.98 -6.39 -11.13
C GLN A 123 36.81 -7.63 -10.23
N ARG A 124 37.67 -7.76 -9.21
CA ARG A 124 37.59 -8.83 -8.19
C ARG A 124 36.30 -8.75 -7.38
N ASP A 125 35.91 -7.54 -6.97
CA ASP A 125 34.69 -7.31 -6.20
C ASP A 125 33.46 -7.63 -7.05
N GLY A 126 33.43 -7.19 -8.30
CA GLY A 126 32.34 -7.49 -9.23
C GLY A 126 32.17 -8.99 -9.51
N PHE A 127 33.25 -9.75 -9.70
CA PHE A 127 33.17 -11.21 -9.79
C PHE A 127 32.64 -11.86 -8.50
N SER A 128 32.93 -11.26 -7.34
CA SER A 128 32.38 -11.73 -6.07
C SER A 128 30.86 -11.53 -6.00
N PHE A 129 30.34 -10.40 -6.50
CA PHE A 129 28.90 -10.17 -6.61
C PHE A 129 28.22 -11.18 -7.55
N VAL A 130 28.80 -11.42 -8.72
CA VAL A 130 28.33 -12.43 -9.68
C VAL A 130 28.27 -13.83 -9.05
N LYS A 131 29.30 -14.21 -8.30
CA LYS A 131 29.33 -15.49 -7.58
C LYS A 131 28.20 -15.61 -6.56
N ILE A 132 27.89 -14.53 -5.84
CA ILE A 132 26.79 -14.49 -4.86
C ILE A 132 25.44 -14.65 -5.60
N LEU A 133 25.18 -13.88 -6.64
CA LEU A 133 23.91 -13.97 -7.39
C LEU A 133 23.70 -15.31 -8.10
N ASN A 134 24.77 -15.97 -8.55
CA ASN A 134 24.67 -17.32 -9.10
C ASN A 134 24.40 -18.39 -8.03
N LYS A 135 24.75 -18.12 -6.76
CA LYS A 135 24.56 -19.06 -5.65
C LYS A 135 23.19 -18.91 -5.00
N TYR A 136 22.70 -17.68 -4.86
CA TYR A 136 21.47 -17.37 -4.14
C TYR A 136 20.40 -16.87 -5.10
N GLN A 137 19.31 -17.62 -5.22
CA GLN A 137 18.12 -17.20 -5.95
C GLN A 137 17.42 -16.04 -5.23
N ASN A 138 16.61 -15.28 -5.97
CA ASN A 138 15.80 -14.17 -5.47
C ASN A 138 16.57 -13.18 -4.56
N THR A 139 17.84 -12.96 -4.87
CA THR A 139 18.72 -12.10 -4.07
C THR A 139 19.17 -10.90 -4.89
N ILE A 140 19.13 -9.74 -4.25
CA ILE A 140 19.70 -8.48 -4.72
C ILE A 140 20.86 -8.14 -3.79
N ILE A 141 21.91 -7.53 -4.31
CA ILE A 141 23.07 -7.12 -3.52
C ILE A 141 23.03 -5.60 -3.33
N ALA A 142 23.21 -5.14 -2.10
CA ALA A 142 23.46 -3.74 -1.77
C ALA A 142 24.94 -3.57 -1.39
N VAL A 143 25.60 -2.61 -2.06
CA VAL A 143 27.01 -2.28 -1.83
C VAL A 143 27.08 -0.89 -1.18
N PRO A 144 27.37 -0.79 0.13
CA PRO A 144 27.37 0.48 0.86
C PRO A 144 28.37 1.49 0.28
N VAL A 145 28.05 2.78 0.38
CA VAL A 145 29.04 3.85 0.12
C VAL A 145 29.85 4.12 1.38
N LYS A 146 31.18 4.28 1.23
CA LYS A 146 32.13 4.50 2.31
C LYS A 146 31.74 5.76 3.11
N ARG A 147 31.78 5.65 4.45
CA ARG A 147 31.40 6.68 5.44
C ARG A 147 29.90 6.90 5.64
N GLU A 148 29.03 6.14 4.97
CA GLU A 148 27.59 6.16 5.22
C GLU A 148 27.17 4.95 6.05
N VAL A 149 26.27 5.17 7.02
CA VAL A 149 25.68 4.08 7.80
C VAL A 149 24.44 3.59 7.06
N VAL A 150 24.57 2.44 6.40
CA VAL A 150 23.41 1.75 5.82
C VAL A 150 22.65 1.01 6.92
N LYS A 151 21.32 1.14 6.91
CA LYS A 151 20.41 0.43 7.81
C LYS A 151 19.66 -0.63 7.02
N CYS A 152 19.74 -1.88 7.49
CA CYS A 152 18.92 -2.97 6.98
C CYS A 152 17.54 -2.91 7.64
N LEU A 153 16.49 -2.94 6.83
CA LEU A 153 15.10 -2.89 7.29
C LEU A 153 14.32 -4.09 6.77
N ASN A 154 13.59 -4.75 7.66
CA ASN A 154 12.56 -5.70 7.30
C ASN A 154 11.31 -4.92 6.91
N LEU A 155 10.70 -5.30 5.78
CA LEU A 155 9.52 -4.66 5.25
C LEU A 155 8.39 -5.68 5.21
N GLU A 156 7.36 -5.42 6.00
CA GLU A 156 6.16 -6.26 6.04
C GLU A 156 5.06 -5.56 5.23
N LEU A 157 4.54 -6.26 4.21
CA LEU A 157 3.46 -5.76 3.35
C LEU A 157 2.15 -6.46 3.69
N ASN A 158 1.15 -5.70 4.11
CA ASN A 158 -0.23 -6.17 4.26
C ASN A 158 -1.11 -5.46 3.24
N LEU A 159 -1.05 -5.95 2.00
CA LEU A 159 -1.76 -5.36 0.87
C LEU A 159 -3.29 -5.46 1.00
N LEU A 160 -3.77 -6.51 1.67
CA LEU A 160 -5.19 -6.68 2.02
C LEU A 160 -5.67 -5.48 2.86
N GLN A 161 -4.85 -5.02 3.80
CA GLN A 161 -5.12 -3.87 4.68
C GLN A 161 -4.44 -2.56 4.23
N TRP A 162 -3.99 -2.46 2.97
CA TRP A 162 -3.40 -1.22 2.43
C TRP A 162 -2.22 -0.69 3.24
N SER A 163 -1.47 -1.56 3.90
CA SER A 163 -0.47 -1.13 4.87
C SER A 163 0.87 -1.79 4.67
N MET A 164 1.90 -1.11 5.19
CA MET A 164 3.23 -1.66 5.31
C MET A 164 3.90 -1.21 6.60
N SER A 165 4.86 -1.99 7.09
CA SER A 165 5.68 -1.62 8.24
C SER A 165 7.15 -1.89 8.00
N TYR A 166 7.99 -0.95 8.43
CA TYR A 166 9.44 -1.11 8.49
C TYR A 166 9.83 -1.51 9.92
N LYS A 167 10.72 -2.49 10.04
CA LYS A 167 11.31 -2.91 11.32
C LYS A 167 12.82 -3.00 11.17
N MET A 168 13.57 -2.58 12.19
CA MET A 168 15.02 -2.73 12.18
C MET A 168 15.39 -4.22 12.14
N CYS A 169 16.33 -4.60 11.27
CA CYS A 169 16.82 -5.98 11.25
C CYS A 169 17.71 -6.27 12.46
N LYS A 170 17.59 -7.49 13.01
CA LYS A 170 18.54 -7.98 14.02
C LYS A 170 19.91 -8.30 13.41
N ASN A 171 19.92 -8.75 12.15
CA ASN A 171 21.13 -9.05 11.39
C ASN A 171 21.27 -8.03 10.24
N ASN A 172 22.35 -7.26 10.24
CA ASN A 172 22.57 -6.14 9.31
C ASN A 172 23.04 -6.57 7.90
N SER A 173 22.96 -7.86 7.55
CA SER A 173 23.45 -8.39 6.28
C SER A 173 22.36 -8.86 5.32
N TYR A 174 21.13 -9.10 5.78
CA TYR A 174 20.06 -9.65 4.94
C TYR A 174 18.69 -9.08 5.35
N CYS A 175 18.03 -8.38 4.43
CA CYS A 175 16.81 -7.64 4.72
C CYS A 175 15.93 -7.44 3.48
N ASP A 176 14.86 -6.67 3.61
CA ASP A 176 13.92 -6.38 2.51
C ASP A 176 14.20 -5.03 1.85
N SER A 177 14.74 -4.09 2.63
CA SER A 177 15.02 -2.73 2.20
C SER A 177 16.29 -2.20 2.87
N VAL A 178 17.01 -1.34 2.18
CA VAL A 178 18.22 -0.67 2.70
C VAL A 178 18.00 0.84 2.69
N LYS A 179 18.29 1.47 3.83
CA LYS A 179 18.25 2.93 4.00
C LYS A 179 19.66 3.48 4.15
N GLY A 180 20.00 4.52 3.39
CA GLY A 180 21.35 5.10 3.27
C GLY A 180 21.89 4.98 1.84
N ASP A 181 23.04 5.58 1.55
CA ASP A 181 23.61 5.54 0.19
C ASP A 181 24.32 4.20 -0.09
N HIS A 182 23.91 3.53 -1.16
CA HIS A 182 24.45 2.24 -1.58
C HIS A 182 24.15 1.97 -3.05
N GLY A 183 25.06 1.27 -3.73
CA GLY A 183 24.81 0.72 -5.07
C GLY A 183 24.04 -0.58 -5.00
N ILE A 184 23.35 -0.92 -6.09
CA ILE A 184 22.47 -2.09 -6.15
C ILE A 184 22.90 -2.99 -7.31
N PHE A 185 23.22 -4.25 -7.02
CA PHE A 185 23.60 -5.24 -8.03
C PHE A 185 22.57 -6.36 -8.09
N MET A 186 22.05 -6.65 -9.28
CA MET A 186 21.04 -7.69 -9.50
C MET A 186 21.17 -8.30 -10.91
N SER A 187 20.52 -9.45 -11.15
CA SER A 187 20.41 -9.98 -12.51
C SER A 187 19.43 -9.15 -13.34
N THR A 188 19.66 -9.08 -14.65
CA THR A 188 18.74 -8.44 -15.59
C THR A 188 17.36 -9.10 -15.55
N ASP A 189 17.30 -10.43 -15.36
CA ASP A 189 16.05 -11.18 -15.20
C ASP A 189 15.28 -10.81 -13.93
N THR A 190 15.99 -10.46 -12.84
CA THR A 190 15.36 -9.93 -11.63
C THR A 190 14.72 -8.57 -11.91
N MET A 191 15.48 -7.66 -12.54
CA MET A 191 14.97 -6.33 -12.88
C MET A 191 13.73 -6.40 -13.79
N LYS A 192 13.72 -7.30 -14.76
CA LYS A 192 12.59 -7.51 -15.69
C LYS A 192 11.30 -8.01 -15.03
N GLN A 193 11.37 -8.59 -13.83
CA GLN A 193 10.19 -9.00 -13.07
C GLN A 193 9.53 -7.83 -12.33
N ILE A 194 10.25 -6.73 -12.16
CA ILE A 194 9.78 -5.55 -11.43
C ILE A 194 9.03 -4.66 -12.39
N ALA A 195 7.80 -4.27 -12.05
CA ALA A 195 6.96 -3.47 -12.94
C ALA A 195 7.56 -2.09 -13.20
N GLU A 196 8.06 -1.43 -12.15
CA GLU A 196 8.58 -0.06 -12.19
C GLU A 196 9.94 0.03 -11.47
N PRO A 197 11.01 -0.59 -11.99
CA PRO A 197 12.29 -0.75 -11.27
C PRO A 197 13.01 0.57 -10.99
N PHE A 198 12.63 1.65 -11.68
CA PHE A 198 13.25 2.97 -11.59
C PHE A 198 12.28 4.04 -11.05
N MET A 199 11.16 3.64 -10.45
CA MET A 199 10.21 4.56 -9.80
C MET A 199 10.89 5.37 -8.69
N LEU A 200 10.42 6.61 -8.52
CA LEU A 200 10.84 7.48 -7.42
C LEU A 200 9.85 7.43 -6.25
N PRO A 201 10.32 7.60 -5.00
CA PRO A 201 11.71 7.78 -4.60
C PRO A 201 12.53 6.49 -4.74
N PHE A 202 13.71 6.61 -5.33
CA PHE A 202 14.61 5.49 -5.56
C PHE A 202 15.70 5.49 -4.47
N PRO A 203 16.04 4.33 -3.86
CA PRO A 203 15.57 2.97 -4.17
C PRO A 203 14.37 2.48 -3.32
N GLU A 204 13.70 3.32 -2.54
CA GLU A 204 12.57 2.88 -1.69
C GLU A 204 11.46 2.19 -2.51
N ALA A 205 11.08 2.77 -3.65
CA ALA A 205 10.05 2.19 -4.54
C ALA A 205 10.45 0.83 -5.12
N LEU A 206 11.75 0.66 -5.42
CA LEU A 206 12.30 -0.60 -5.88
C LEU A 206 12.14 -1.66 -4.77
N TYR A 207 12.53 -1.34 -3.54
CA TYR A 207 12.48 -2.30 -2.43
C TYR A 207 11.08 -2.75 -2.04
N ILE A 208 10.09 -1.87 -2.11
CA ILE A 208 8.69 -2.26 -1.89
C ILE A 208 8.24 -3.30 -2.92
N GLN A 209 8.58 -3.10 -4.20
CA GLN A 209 8.22 -4.03 -5.27
C GLN A 209 8.97 -5.36 -5.12
N THR A 210 10.28 -5.33 -4.86
CA THR A 210 11.08 -6.56 -4.69
C THR A 210 10.61 -7.38 -3.50
N THR A 211 10.20 -6.73 -2.41
CA THR A 211 9.59 -7.40 -1.25
C THR A 211 8.29 -8.10 -1.63
N SER A 212 7.42 -7.45 -2.43
CA SER A 212 6.18 -8.08 -2.91
C SER A 212 6.40 -9.27 -3.83
N LEU A 213 7.59 -9.35 -4.46
CA LEU A 213 8.04 -10.46 -5.30
C LEU A 213 8.89 -11.49 -4.53
N ASN A 214 8.97 -11.40 -3.20
CA ASN A 214 9.75 -12.27 -2.32
C ASN A 214 11.28 -12.28 -2.59
N PHE A 215 11.81 -11.16 -3.08
CA PHE A 215 13.26 -10.96 -3.16
C PHE A 215 13.80 -10.42 -1.83
N LYS A 216 15.06 -10.73 -1.55
CA LYS A 216 15.79 -10.23 -0.38
C LYS A 216 17.05 -9.49 -0.79
N VAL A 217 17.46 -8.55 0.04
CA VAL A 217 18.63 -7.71 -0.15
C VAL A 217 19.75 -8.18 0.77
N MET A 218 20.85 -8.62 0.17
CA MET A 218 22.09 -8.94 0.86
C MET A 218 23.01 -7.72 0.88
N VAL A 219 23.31 -7.20 2.07
CA VAL A 219 24.21 -6.05 2.25
C VAL A 219 25.65 -6.56 2.38
N ILE A 220 26.54 -6.11 1.50
CA ILE A 220 27.94 -6.52 1.48
C ILE A 220 28.78 -5.49 2.24
N ASN A 221 29.06 -5.76 3.51
CA ASN A 221 29.83 -4.84 4.36
C ASN A 221 31.35 -4.90 4.15
N THR A 222 31.85 -5.92 3.44
CA THR A 222 33.29 -6.10 3.18
C THR A 222 33.80 -5.25 2.01
N ILE A 223 32.89 -4.74 1.18
CA ILE A 223 33.20 -3.95 -0.01
C ILE A 223 32.38 -2.67 0.06
N THR A 224 33.03 -1.52 -0.09
CA THR A 224 32.36 -0.21 -0.07
C THR A 224 32.71 0.60 -1.30
N LEU A 225 31.73 1.28 -1.89
CA LEU A 225 31.95 2.25 -2.95
C LEU A 225 32.59 3.52 -2.38
N GLN A 226 33.47 4.17 -3.13
CA GLN A 226 34.00 5.47 -2.73
C GLN A 226 33.12 6.58 -3.28
N MET A 227 32.91 7.65 -2.50
CA MET A 227 32.22 8.86 -2.96
C MET A 227 33.28 9.90 -3.37
N MET A 228 33.16 10.47 -4.57
CA MET A 228 34.09 11.48 -5.08
C MET A 228 33.94 12.82 -4.37
N ASP A 229 32.71 13.27 -4.12
CA ASP A 229 32.41 14.47 -3.32
C ASP A 229 31.02 14.37 -2.69
N LYS A 230 30.89 14.75 -1.42
CA LYS A 230 29.62 14.73 -0.68
C LYS A 230 28.78 15.94 -1.09
N TYR A 231 27.67 15.71 -1.79
CA TYR A 231 26.71 16.75 -2.09
C TYR A 231 25.92 17.12 -0.83
N THR A 232 25.85 18.40 -0.51
CA THR A 232 24.99 18.91 0.57
C THR A 232 23.54 18.88 0.08
N GLN A 233 22.71 18.00 0.64
CA GLN A 233 21.28 17.92 0.30
C GLN A 233 20.62 19.27 0.55
N LYS A 234 20.02 19.86 -0.50
CA LYS A 234 19.27 21.11 -0.41
C LYS A 234 17.87 20.85 0.15
N ILE A 235 17.28 21.83 0.83
CA ILE A 235 15.91 21.76 1.39
C ILE A 235 14.86 21.35 0.34
N ASP A 236 14.99 21.84 -0.90
CA ASP A 236 14.13 21.50 -2.05
C ASP A 236 14.07 19.98 -2.34
N PHE A 237 15.17 19.26 -2.08
CA PHE A 237 15.24 17.81 -2.27
C PHE A 237 14.30 17.04 -1.33
N THR A 238 14.17 17.51 -0.09
CA THR A 238 13.32 16.86 0.92
C THR A 238 11.85 16.97 0.52
N TYR A 239 11.43 18.16 0.08
CA TYR A 239 10.06 18.41 -0.39
C TYR A 239 9.72 17.60 -1.63
N LYS A 240 10.59 17.58 -2.65
CA LYS A 240 10.40 16.76 -3.85
C LYS A 240 10.27 15.27 -3.53
N ASN A 241 11.11 14.74 -2.65
CA ASN A 241 11.02 13.35 -2.21
C ASN A 241 9.70 13.05 -1.48
N GLN A 242 9.20 13.98 -0.68
CA GLN A 242 7.91 13.81 -0.01
C GLN A 242 6.75 13.72 -1.01
N ILE A 243 6.74 14.57 -2.04
CA ILE A 243 5.76 14.48 -3.14
C ILE A 243 5.87 13.14 -3.86
N GLN A 244 7.09 12.71 -4.20
CA GLN A 244 7.32 11.42 -4.87
C GLN A 244 6.84 10.25 -4.02
N ARG A 245 7.05 10.28 -2.70
CA ARG A 245 6.50 9.26 -1.78
C ARG A 245 4.98 9.21 -1.82
N GLN A 246 4.32 10.36 -1.82
CA GLN A 246 2.85 10.40 -1.91
C GLN A 246 2.34 9.79 -3.21
N ILE A 247 3.01 10.08 -4.34
CA ILE A 247 2.68 9.48 -5.64
C ILE A 247 2.91 7.96 -5.61
N MET A 248 4.06 7.51 -5.11
CA MET A 248 4.41 6.10 -4.97
C MET A 248 3.38 5.34 -4.12
N TYR A 249 3.05 5.83 -2.92
CA TYR A 249 2.07 5.16 -2.05
C TYR A 249 0.67 5.13 -2.66
N LYS A 250 0.26 6.19 -3.38
CA LYS A 250 -1.00 6.18 -4.13
C LYS A 250 -1.00 5.10 -5.20
N GLN A 251 0.08 4.97 -5.97
CA GLN A 251 0.19 3.96 -7.04
C GLN A 251 0.25 2.54 -6.47
N PHE A 252 0.98 2.32 -5.37
CA PHE A 252 1.06 1.03 -4.69
C PHE A 252 -0.17 0.71 -3.82
N LYS A 253 -1.15 1.62 -3.75
CA LYS A 253 -2.34 1.47 -2.91
C LYS A 253 -1.98 1.22 -1.44
N ILE A 254 -1.03 2.00 -0.92
CA ILE A 254 -0.62 2.02 0.49
C ILE A 254 -1.23 3.27 1.14
N LYS A 255 -1.92 3.07 2.27
CA LYS A 255 -2.65 4.09 3.02
C LYS A 255 -2.18 4.24 4.47
N LYS A 256 -1.43 3.26 5.00
CA LYS A 256 -0.80 3.30 6.32
C LYS A 256 0.63 2.79 6.22
N VAL A 257 1.58 3.58 6.72
CA VAL A 257 2.99 3.19 6.82
C VAL A 257 3.41 3.30 8.26
N VAL A 258 3.97 2.23 8.83
CA VAL A 258 4.62 2.27 10.14
C VAL A 258 6.12 2.31 9.91
N ARG A 259 6.79 3.37 10.36
CA ARG A 259 8.24 3.54 10.23
C ARG A 259 8.99 2.73 11.28
N GLU A 260 10.30 2.60 11.10
CA GLU A 260 11.16 1.80 11.97
C GLU A 260 11.23 2.31 13.42
N ASP A 261 10.87 3.58 13.65
CA ASP A 261 10.77 4.23 14.96
C ASP A 261 9.37 4.15 15.59
N GLY A 262 8.42 3.48 14.92
CA GLY A 262 7.02 3.38 15.35
C GLY A 262 6.11 4.50 14.85
N THR A 263 6.65 5.52 14.17
CA THR A 263 5.84 6.61 13.60
C THR A 263 4.84 6.07 12.58
N ILE A 264 3.59 6.48 12.69
CA ILE A 264 2.52 6.09 11.77
C ILE A 264 2.23 7.23 10.80
N GLU A 265 2.44 6.97 9.51
CA GLU A 265 2.10 7.88 8.42
C GLU A 265 0.82 7.42 7.73
N TRP A 266 -0.09 8.38 7.51
CA TRP A 266 -1.38 8.14 6.85
C TRP A 266 -1.37 8.75 5.45
N HIS A 267 -1.76 7.95 4.46
CA HIS A 267 -1.85 8.33 3.04
C HIS A 267 -3.25 8.03 2.46
N GLY A 268 -4.25 8.07 3.33
CA GLY A 268 -5.65 7.82 3.00
C GLY A 268 -6.54 9.03 3.26
N CYS A 269 -7.84 8.78 3.46
CA CYS A 269 -8.78 9.84 3.83
C CYS A 269 -8.56 10.31 5.26
N THR A 270 -9.02 11.52 5.52
CA THR A 270 -9.24 12.09 6.85
C THR A 270 -10.70 12.49 6.97
N ARG A 271 -11.10 12.97 8.14
CA ARG A 271 -12.42 13.58 8.35
C ARG A 271 -12.69 14.77 7.41
N ASN A 272 -11.67 15.46 6.93
CA ASN A 272 -11.81 16.65 6.07
C ASN A 272 -11.71 16.35 4.57
N THR A 273 -11.69 15.08 4.18
CA THR A 273 -11.59 14.65 2.77
C THR A 273 -12.65 13.59 2.49
N GLN A 274 -12.99 13.37 1.22
CA GLN A 274 -13.84 12.25 0.82
C GLN A 274 -13.29 10.90 1.31
N ARG A 275 -14.20 10.00 1.69
CA ARG A 275 -13.84 8.62 2.06
C ARG A 275 -13.19 7.89 0.87
N CYS A 276 -12.45 6.82 1.14
CA CYS A 276 -11.58 6.20 0.13
C CYS A 276 -12.31 5.38 -0.96
N PHE A 277 -13.59 5.11 -0.82
CA PHE A 277 -14.37 4.31 -1.75
C PHE A 277 -15.67 5.05 -2.11
N PRO A 278 -16.20 4.85 -3.34
CA PRO A 278 -17.42 5.52 -3.80
C PRO A 278 -18.66 5.04 -3.03
N SER A 279 -19.85 5.40 -3.51
CA SER A 279 -21.10 4.83 -2.99
C SER A 279 -21.09 3.31 -3.10
N VAL A 280 -21.58 2.63 -2.07
CA VAL A 280 -21.68 1.17 -2.02
C VAL A 280 -22.85 0.74 -2.90
N ILE A 281 -22.62 -0.26 -3.76
CA ILE A 281 -23.64 -0.79 -4.68
C ILE A 281 -23.91 -2.24 -4.29
N ASN A 282 -25.18 -2.61 -4.11
CA ASN A 282 -25.59 -3.97 -3.73
C ASN A 282 -24.87 -4.52 -2.49
N SER A 283 -24.67 -3.67 -1.48
CA SER A 283 -23.92 -3.98 -0.24
C SER A 283 -22.48 -4.48 -0.46
N ILE A 284 -21.86 -4.14 -1.61
CA ILE A 284 -20.48 -4.49 -1.94
C ILE A 284 -19.66 -3.22 -2.13
N PRO A 285 -18.79 -2.88 -1.17
CA PRO A 285 -17.83 -1.81 -1.32
C PRO A 285 -16.77 -2.12 -2.38
N ASP A 286 -16.31 -1.09 -3.10
CA ASP A 286 -15.36 -1.23 -4.21
C ASP A 286 -14.03 -1.91 -3.81
N TYR A 287 -13.58 -1.75 -2.56
CA TYR A 287 -12.35 -2.39 -2.11
C TYR A 287 -12.42 -3.92 -2.13
N LEU A 288 -13.60 -4.53 -1.98
CA LEU A 288 -13.77 -5.98 -2.10
C LEU A 288 -13.55 -6.45 -3.54
N ASN A 289 -14.00 -5.67 -4.53
CA ASN A 289 -13.69 -5.91 -5.96
C ASN A 289 -12.18 -5.85 -6.22
N GLN A 290 -11.47 -4.99 -5.49
CA GLN A 290 -10.01 -4.88 -5.54
C GLN A 290 -9.28 -5.97 -4.73
N ARG A 291 -10.02 -6.94 -4.15
CA ARG A 291 -9.49 -8.00 -3.26
C ARG A 291 -8.75 -7.44 -2.05
N ARG A 292 -9.28 -6.35 -1.49
CA ARG A 292 -8.77 -5.66 -0.32
C ARG A 292 -9.86 -5.53 0.72
N TRP A 293 -9.47 -5.21 1.94
CA TRP A 293 -10.36 -4.88 3.04
C TRP A 293 -10.61 -3.39 3.12
N THR A 294 -11.33 -2.94 4.14
CA THR A 294 -11.60 -1.53 4.34
C THR A 294 -10.29 -0.78 4.53
N PRO A 295 -10.09 0.35 3.83
CA PRO A 295 -8.93 1.20 4.05
C PRO A 295 -8.73 1.54 5.54
N PRO A 296 -7.50 1.41 6.09
CA PRO A 296 -7.28 1.58 7.52
C PRO A 296 -7.56 3.02 7.99
N CYS A 297 -7.42 4.00 7.10
CA CYS A 297 -7.81 5.38 7.34
C CYS A 297 -9.33 5.54 7.48
N CYS A 298 -10.14 4.76 6.74
CA CYS A 298 -11.58 4.76 6.88
C CYS A 298 -11.97 4.15 8.22
N LEU A 299 -11.36 3.01 8.60
CA LEU A 299 -11.58 2.41 9.92
C LEU A 299 -11.21 3.38 11.06
N LYS A 300 -10.10 4.14 10.92
CA LYS A 300 -9.73 5.19 11.89
C LYS A 300 -10.84 6.23 12.04
N VAL A 301 -11.34 6.77 10.92
CA VAL A 301 -12.43 7.77 10.93
C VAL A 301 -13.72 7.18 11.50
N LEU A 302 -14.06 5.92 11.19
CA LEU A 302 -15.23 5.26 11.79
C LEU A 302 -15.10 5.15 13.31
N ARG A 303 -13.93 4.74 13.84
CA ARG A 303 -13.71 4.70 15.29
C ARG A 303 -13.86 6.09 15.94
N GLU A 304 -13.35 7.14 15.29
CA GLU A 304 -13.54 8.52 15.75
C GLU A 304 -15.03 8.91 15.79
N THR A 305 -15.81 8.55 14.76
CA THR A 305 -17.26 8.78 14.74
C THR A 305 -17.99 7.96 15.82
N VAL A 306 -17.61 6.71 16.04
CA VAL A 306 -18.16 5.87 17.12
C VAL A 306 -17.95 6.50 18.49
N HIS A 307 -16.72 6.94 18.78
CA HIS A 307 -16.39 7.58 20.06
C HIS A 307 -17.24 8.83 20.28
N HIS A 308 -17.43 9.63 19.23
CA HIS A 308 -18.28 10.82 19.29
C HIS A 308 -19.75 10.48 19.54
N VAL A 309 -20.35 9.59 18.74
CA VAL A 309 -21.77 9.22 18.88
C VAL A 309 -22.02 8.62 20.26
N PHE A 310 -21.17 7.72 20.73
CA PHE A 310 -21.37 7.06 22.02
C PHE A 310 -21.26 8.05 23.17
N LYS A 311 -20.35 9.02 23.08
CA LYS A 311 -20.26 10.11 24.06
C LYS A 311 -21.55 10.91 24.10
N ILE A 312 -22.03 11.40 22.94
CA ILE A 312 -23.26 12.21 22.87
C ILE A 312 -24.48 11.44 23.40
N LEU A 313 -24.64 10.17 23.02
CA LEU A 313 -25.79 9.37 23.50
C LEU A 313 -25.72 9.13 25.02
N LYS A 314 -24.52 8.87 25.57
CA LYS A 314 -24.32 8.77 27.03
C LYS A 314 -24.65 10.09 27.74
N ASP A 315 -24.16 11.21 27.23
CA ASP A 315 -24.39 12.55 27.80
C ASP A 315 -25.89 12.93 27.77
N CYS A 316 -26.62 12.49 26.75
CA CYS A 316 -28.07 12.67 26.64
C CYS A 316 -28.89 11.60 27.39
N ASN A 317 -28.27 10.65 28.09
CA ASN A 317 -28.94 9.54 28.75
C ASN A 317 -29.88 8.73 27.83
N VAL A 318 -29.45 8.56 26.57
CA VAL A 318 -30.09 7.68 25.59
C VAL A 318 -29.58 6.26 25.82
N THR A 319 -30.49 5.31 26.00
CA THR A 319 -30.13 3.90 26.10
C THR A 319 -29.90 3.35 24.70
N PHE A 320 -28.68 2.88 24.45
CA PHE A 320 -28.26 2.31 23.16
C PHE A 320 -27.49 1.01 23.36
N TRP A 321 -27.34 0.23 22.30
CA TRP A 321 -26.54 -1.00 22.27
C TRP A 321 -25.89 -1.21 20.90
N LEU A 322 -24.76 -1.91 20.85
CA LEU A 322 -24.18 -2.36 19.59
C LEU A 322 -25.12 -3.33 18.86
N GLU A 323 -25.24 -3.18 17.55
CA GLU A 323 -26.14 -3.96 16.71
C GLU A 323 -25.40 -4.57 15.51
N GLY A 324 -26.00 -5.58 14.88
CA GLY A 324 -25.56 -6.09 13.57
C GLY A 324 -24.07 -6.46 13.49
N GLY A 325 -23.41 -6.01 12.42
CA GLY A 325 -21.98 -6.28 12.16
C GLY A 325 -21.06 -5.70 13.23
N SER A 326 -21.49 -4.62 13.90
CA SER A 326 -20.72 -3.95 14.95
C SER A 326 -20.67 -4.77 16.24
N LEU A 327 -21.79 -5.34 16.68
CA LEU A 327 -21.81 -6.26 17.80
C LEU A 327 -21.02 -7.55 17.50
N LEU A 328 -21.11 -8.04 16.26
CA LEU A 328 -20.35 -9.20 15.80
C LEU A 328 -18.84 -8.93 15.81
N GLY A 329 -18.43 -7.74 15.35
CA GLY A 329 -17.05 -7.26 15.41
C GLY A 329 -16.53 -7.13 16.84
N ALA A 330 -17.33 -6.55 17.75
CA ALA A 330 -17.01 -6.46 19.17
C ALA A 330 -16.77 -7.83 19.80
N MET A 331 -17.68 -8.79 19.59
CA MET A 331 -17.57 -10.14 20.12
C MET A 331 -16.38 -10.91 19.53
N ARG A 332 -16.10 -10.72 18.23
CA ARG A 332 -15.05 -11.45 17.54
C ARG A 332 -13.66 -10.89 17.81
N MET A 333 -13.49 -9.57 17.69
CA MET A 333 -12.18 -8.94 17.64
C MET A 333 -12.11 -7.58 18.33
N LYS A 334 -13.13 -7.26 19.15
CA LYS A 334 -13.20 -6.03 19.96
C LYS A 334 -13.11 -4.74 19.12
N ASP A 335 -13.42 -4.84 17.84
CA ASP A 335 -13.25 -3.76 16.87
C ASP A 335 -14.20 -3.96 15.67
N ILE A 336 -14.25 -2.96 14.79
CA ILE A 336 -14.98 -3.01 13.52
C ILE A 336 -14.42 -4.16 12.68
N ILE A 337 -15.31 -4.96 12.07
CA ILE A 337 -14.90 -6.01 11.15
C ILE A 337 -14.05 -5.38 10.03
N PRO A 338 -12.85 -5.89 9.70
CA PRO A 338 -11.90 -5.18 8.84
C PRO A 338 -12.39 -4.91 7.41
N TRP A 339 -13.44 -5.58 6.97
CA TRP A 339 -14.09 -5.40 5.67
C TRP A 339 -15.45 -4.71 5.74
N ASP A 340 -15.92 -4.29 6.92
CA ASP A 340 -17.10 -3.44 7.10
C ASP A 340 -16.80 -1.96 6.82
N TYR A 341 -17.84 -1.20 6.50
CA TYR A 341 -17.72 0.19 6.05
C TYR A 341 -18.53 1.20 6.88
N ASP A 342 -19.33 0.73 7.82
CA ASP A 342 -20.20 1.48 8.71
C ASP A 342 -20.22 0.83 10.12
N VAL A 343 -21.01 1.43 11.02
CA VAL A 343 -21.25 0.92 12.37
C VAL A 343 -22.73 1.04 12.67
N ASP A 344 -23.32 0.01 13.28
CA ASP A 344 -24.74 -0.06 13.59
C ASP A 344 -24.95 -0.07 15.10
N ILE A 345 -25.90 0.74 15.58
CA ILE A 345 -26.38 0.69 16.96
C ILE A 345 -27.91 0.71 17.01
N GLY A 346 -28.47 0.05 18.03
CA GLY A 346 -29.87 0.16 18.39
C GLY A 346 -30.07 1.20 19.50
N ILE A 347 -31.22 1.89 19.48
CA ILE A 347 -31.69 2.75 20.58
C ILE A 347 -33.14 2.43 20.91
N TYR A 348 -33.59 2.79 22.12
CA TYR A 348 -35.02 2.86 22.38
C TYR A 348 -35.64 4.07 21.65
N LEU A 349 -36.74 3.84 20.92
CA LEU A 349 -37.46 4.88 20.16
C LEU A 349 -37.92 6.03 21.06
N GLN A 350 -38.38 5.72 22.28
CA GLN A 350 -38.83 6.71 23.26
C GLN A 350 -37.70 7.65 23.75
N ASP A 351 -36.44 7.28 23.54
CA ASP A 351 -35.29 8.06 24.00
C ASP A 351 -34.85 9.14 22.98
N ILE A 352 -35.47 9.21 21.80
CA ILE A 352 -35.13 10.21 20.77
C ILE A 352 -35.19 11.63 21.33
N ASP A 353 -36.24 11.95 22.10
CA ASP A 353 -36.46 13.31 22.62
C ASP A 353 -35.46 13.72 23.71
N LYS A 354 -34.70 12.76 24.27
CA LYS A 354 -33.66 13.04 25.27
C LYS A 354 -32.42 13.70 24.65
N CYS A 355 -32.17 13.49 23.36
CA CYS A 355 -31.03 14.04 22.64
C CYS A 355 -31.49 15.14 21.67
N SER A 356 -30.98 16.36 21.84
CA SER A 356 -31.35 17.50 20.99
C SER A 356 -31.04 17.25 19.53
N TRP A 357 -29.90 16.62 19.20
CA TRP A 357 -29.51 16.33 17.82
C TRP A 357 -30.49 15.36 17.15
N LEU A 358 -30.82 14.24 17.83
CA LEU A 358 -31.80 13.27 17.35
C LEU A 358 -33.18 13.90 17.19
N ARG A 359 -33.64 14.66 18.18
CA ARG A 359 -34.93 15.36 18.14
C ARG A 359 -35.00 16.35 16.98
N MET A 360 -33.96 17.13 16.73
CA MET A 360 -33.96 18.11 15.65
C MET A 360 -34.04 17.44 14.28
N VAL A 361 -33.26 16.38 14.02
CA VAL A 361 -33.35 15.64 12.74
C VAL A 361 -34.63 14.82 12.62
N HIS A 362 -35.26 14.45 13.73
CA HIS A 362 -36.58 13.82 13.74
C HIS A 362 -37.67 14.77 13.26
N LEU A 363 -37.70 15.99 13.81
CA LEU A 363 -38.75 16.98 13.56
C LEU A 363 -38.62 17.67 12.19
N SER A 364 -37.40 17.82 11.69
CA SER A 364 -37.08 18.62 10.51
C SER A 364 -37.64 18.05 9.21
N LYS A 365 -37.86 16.72 9.11
CA LYS A 365 -38.62 16.12 8.00
C LYS A 365 -40.08 16.56 7.92
N HIS A 366 -40.68 16.99 9.03
CA HIS A 366 -42.08 17.39 9.06
C HIS A 366 -42.33 18.81 8.53
N GLN A 367 -41.28 19.62 8.33
CA GLN A 367 -41.46 21.05 8.05
C GLN A 367 -41.17 21.47 6.61
N LYS A 368 -40.26 20.83 5.86
CA LYS A 368 -39.95 21.15 4.46
C LYS A 368 -39.43 19.89 3.76
N ASN A 369 -39.85 19.62 2.53
CA ASN A 369 -39.48 18.47 1.66
C ASN A 369 -37.97 18.41 1.29
N THR A 370 -37.06 18.63 2.23
CA THR A 370 -35.61 18.58 2.09
C THR A 370 -35.06 17.69 3.19
N LEU A 371 -34.17 16.74 2.84
CA LEU A 371 -33.41 15.95 3.81
C LEU A 371 -32.71 16.91 4.77
N ALA A 372 -33.18 16.93 6.00
CA ALA A 372 -32.65 17.83 7.00
C ALA A 372 -31.44 17.17 7.66
N SER A 373 -30.27 17.59 7.19
CA SER A 373 -28.99 17.33 7.84
C SER A 373 -28.66 18.48 8.78
N ILE A 374 -28.09 18.15 9.93
CA ILE A 374 -27.63 19.12 10.92
C ILE A 374 -26.17 18.81 11.24
N VAL A 375 -25.33 19.83 11.22
CA VAL A 375 -23.93 19.72 11.62
C VAL A 375 -23.83 20.11 13.09
N ASP A 376 -23.29 19.23 13.91
CA ASP A 376 -23.06 19.53 15.33
C ASP A 376 -21.81 20.40 15.55
N ASN A 377 -21.57 20.77 16.80
CA ASN A 377 -20.47 21.66 17.19
C ASN A 377 -19.09 21.10 16.85
N ASP A 378 -18.97 19.77 16.79
CA ASP A 378 -17.71 19.11 16.45
C ASP A 378 -17.59 18.85 14.95
N GLY A 379 -18.62 19.12 14.14
CA GLY A 379 -18.62 18.99 12.68
C GLY A 379 -19.18 17.67 12.14
N PHE A 380 -19.78 16.83 12.99
CA PHE A 380 -20.43 15.59 12.56
C PHE A 380 -21.82 15.91 12.01
N VAL A 381 -22.25 15.15 11.01
CA VAL A 381 -23.53 15.40 10.31
C VAL A 381 -24.55 14.40 10.78
N TRP A 382 -25.58 14.88 11.46
CA TRP A 382 -26.74 14.11 11.88
C TRP A 382 -27.83 14.24 10.84
N GLU A 383 -28.41 13.12 10.43
CA GLU A 383 -29.51 13.09 9.48
C GLU A 383 -30.51 11.99 9.80
N LYS A 384 -31.75 12.17 9.34
CA LYS A 384 -32.76 11.11 9.32
C LYS A 384 -32.83 10.52 7.92
N ALA A 385 -32.60 9.21 7.81
CA ALA A 385 -32.58 8.48 6.53
C ALA A 385 -33.87 8.72 5.74
N SER A 386 -33.82 8.75 4.41
CA SER A 386 -35.00 9.01 3.57
C SER A 386 -36.09 7.93 3.78
N PRO A 387 -37.39 8.23 3.56
CA PRO A 387 -38.44 7.22 3.75
C PRO A 387 -38.25 5.96 2.87
N GLU A 388 -37.58 6.11 1.73
CA GLU A 388 -37.24 5.02 0.81
C GLU A 388 -36.11 4.14 1.35
N GLU A 389 -35.19 4.70 2.13
CA GLU A 389 -34.12 3.96 2.80
C GLU A 389 -34.62 3.28 4.08
N GLY A 390 -35.44 3.97 4.90
CA GLY A 390 -36.01 3.42 6.14
C GLY A 390 -36.20 4.45 7.26
N ASP A 391 -36.68 4.00 8.42
CA ASP A 391 -36.86 4.84 9.63
C ASP A 391 -35.67 4.68 10.59
N PHE A 392 -34.52 5.25 10.22
CA PHE A 392 -33.31 5.28 11.04
C PHE A 392 -32.60 6.64 10.96
N TYR A 393 -31.60 6.84 11.81
CA TYR A 393 -30.74 8.04 11.79
C TYR A 393 -29.33 7.67 11.40
N ARG A 394 -28.62 8.61 10.81
CA ARG A 394 -27.22 8.43 10.40
C ARG A 394 -26.40 9.59 10.94
N VAL A 395 -25.21 9.25 11.46
CA VAL A 395 -24.21 10.24 11.88
C VAL A 395 -22.97 10.07 11.04
N GLN A 396 -22.73 10.99 10.11
CA GLN A 396 -21.57 10.98 9.24
C GLN A 396 -20.39 11.71 9.89
N ALA A 397 -19.18 11.26 9.59
CA ALA A 397 -17.94 11.83 10.13
C ALA A 397 -17.83 13.33 9.85
N SER A 398 -18.20 13.79 8.65
CA SER A 398 -18.30 15.22 8.32
C SER A 398 -19.09 15.43 7.02
N VAL A 399 -19.30 16.70 6.65
CA VAL A 399 -19.85 17.10 5.34
C VAL A 399 -19.00 16.61 4.15
N HIS A 400 -17.72 16.34 4.38
CA HIS A 400 -16.79 15.86 3.36
C HIS A 400 -16.63 14.34 3.37
N ASN A 401 -16.82 13.69 4.52
CA ASN A 401 -16.55 12.27 4.71
C ASN A 401 -17.78 11.53 5.24
N HIS A 402 -18.42 10.77 4.36
CA HIS A 402 -19.67 10.07 4.62
C HIS A 402 -19.50 8.65 5.21
N LEU A 403 -18.38 8.40 5.92
CA LEU A 403 -18.28 7.26 6.83
C LEU A 403 -19.17 7.53 8.04
N HIS A 404 -19.92 6.54 8.49
CA HIS A 404 -21.05 6.82 9.38
C HIS A 404 -21.33 5.74 10.41
N VAL A 405 -22.11 6.15 11.42
CA VAL A 405 -22.80 5.28 12.36
C VAL A 405 -24.30 5.38 12.08
N ASP A 406 -24.96 4.25 11.86
CA ASP A 406 -26.42 4.15 11.71
C ASP A 406 -27.06 3.79 13.06
N ILE A 407 -28.16 4.48 13.36
CA ILE A 407 -28.86 4.43 14.64
C ILE A 407 -30.30 3.98 14.40
N PHE A 408 -30.61 2.76 14.83
CA PHE A 408 -31.90 2.11 14.61
C PHE A 408 -32.80 2.23 15.85
N PRO A 409 -33.93 2.95 15.75
CA PRO A 409 -34.87 3.05 16.86
C PRO A 409 -35.79 1.83 16.95
N PHE A 410 -35.78 1.15 18.10
CA PHE A 410 -36.66 0.03 18.42
C PHE A 410 -37.66 0.40 19.53
N PHE A 411 -38.82 -0.26 19.54
CA PHE A 411 -39.80 -0.18 20.63
C PHE A 411 -40.28 -1.58 21.00
N SER A 412 -40.65 -1.77 22.27
CA SER A 412 -41.18 -3.05 22.75
C SER A 412 -42.65 -3.17 22.39
N ARG A 413 -43.03 -4.32 21.83
CA ARG A 413 -44.41 -4.78 21.65
C ARG A 413 -44.51 -6.16 22.27
N ASP A 414 -45.21 -6.25 23.40
CA ASP A 414 -45.42 -7.49 24.15
C ASP A 414 -44.12 -8.25 24.47
N GLY A 415 -43.05 -7.52 24.84
CA GLY A 415 -41.75 -8.09 25.20
C GLY A 415 -40.87 -8.47 24.00
N ILE A 416 -41.27 -8.10 22.79
CA ILE A 416 -40.48 -8.22 21.56
C ILE A 416 -40.07 -6.83 21.09
N MET A 417 -38.78 -6.61 20.86
CA MET A 417 -38.27 -5.38 20.25
C MET A 417 -38.51 -5.41 18.75
N THR A 418 -39.19 -4.38 18.25
CA THR A 418 -39.53 -4.21 16.83
C THR A 418 -39.25 -2.77 16.37
N LYS A 419 -39.27 -2.55 15.07
CA LYS A 419 -39.12 -1.23 14.43
C LYS A 419 -40.10 -1.07 13.27
N LYS A 420 -40.17 0.12 12.68
CA LYS A 420 -41.17 0.44 11.65
C LYS A 420 -40.83 -0.08 10.25
N THR A 421 -39.54 -0.28 9.95
CA THR A 421 -39.06 -0.64 8.61
C THR A 421 -37.92 -1.63 8.71
N TRP A 422 -37.84 -2.58 7.78
CA TRP A 422 -36.83 -3.65 7.74
C TRP A 422 -36.15 -3.73 6.37
N PHE A 423 -34.87 -4.09 6.34
CA PHE A 423 -34.13 -4.27 5.10
C PHE A 423 -34.26 -5.70 4.58
N SER A 424 -34.90 -5.88 3.41
CA SER A 424 -35.09 -7.20 2.79
C SER A 424 -33.77 -7.90 2.44
N THR A 425 -32.68 -7.16 2.28
CA THR A 425 -31.34 -7.66 1.94
C THR A 425 -30.50 -8.04 3.16
N HIS A 426 -30.98 -7.78 4.38
CA HIS A 426 -30.25 -8.03 5.63
C HIS A 426 -31.07 -8.98 6.53
N PRO A 427 -30.91 -10.30 6.41
CA PRO A 427 -31.67 -11.27 7.21
C PRO A 427 -31.54 -11.08 8.72
N GLN A 428 -30.40 -10.54 9.18
CA GLN A 428 -30.14 -10.19 10.57
C GLN A 428 -30.96 -9.01 11.09
N ASP A 429 -31.56 -8.23 10.19
CA ASP A 429 -32.45 -7.13 10.50
C ASP A 429 -33.84 -7.67 10.81
N MET A 430 -34.00 -8.15 12.04
CA MET A 430 -35.20 -8.82 12.53
C MET A 430 -35.58 -8.41 13.96
N GLU A 431 -36.82 -8.73 14.33
CA GLU A 431 -37.31 -8.61 15.71
C GLU A 431 -36.55 -9.52 16.66
N PHE A 432 -36.46 -9.14 17.93
CA PHE A 432 -35.79 -9.94 18.95
C PHE A 432 -36.42 -9.77 20.34
N PRO A 433 -36.30 -10.76 21.24
CA PRO A 433 -36.83 -10.65 22.60
C PRO A 433 -36.20 -9.50 23.40
N GLU A 434 -37.03 -8.71 24.09
CA GLU A 434 -36.58 -7.56 24.89
C GLU A 434 -35.69 -7.94 26.07
N HIS A 435 -35.77 -9.18 26.56
CA HIS A 435 -34.94 -9.64 27.69
C HIS A 435 -33.44 -9.50 27.43
N TYR A 436 -33.00 -9.53 26.15
CA TYR A 436 -31.61 -9.30 25.78
C TYR A 436 -31.12 -7.88 26.14
N LEU A 437 -32.02 -6.92 26.35
CA LEU A 437 -31.68 -5.55 26.75
C LEU A 437 -31.85 -5.31 28.25
N LYS A 438 -32.32 -6.30 29.02
CA LYS A 438 -32.70 -6.15 30.43
C LYS A 438 -31.98 -7.19 31.32
N PRO A 439 -30.79 -6.86 31.89
CA PRO A 439 -30.02 -5.63 31.67
C PRO A 439 -29.18 -5.71 30.38
N LEU A 440 -28.70 -4.56 29.90
CA LEU A 440 -27.58 -4.52 28.99
C LEU A 440 -26.30 -4.99 29.70
N THR A 441 -25.37 -5.53 28.92
CA THR A 441 -23.98 -5.78 29.35
C THR A 441 -23.05 -4.74 28.73
N THR A 442 -21.77 -4.77 29.08
CA THR A 442 -20.71 -4.03 28.37
C THR A 442 -19.82 -4.98 27.58
N ILE A 443 -19.24 -4.46 26.50
CA ILE A 443 -18.24 -5.14 25.68
C ILE A 443 -17.25 -4.13 25.12
N GLU A 444 -15.98 -4.54 24.97
CA GLU A 444 -14.96 -3.73 24.31
C GLU A 444 -15.24 -3.64 22.80
N PHE A 445 -15.29 -2.41 22.27
CA PHE A 445 -15.46 -2.15 20.85
C PHE A 445 -14.74 -0.87 20.45
N ALA A 446 -13.92 -0.96 19.39
CA ALA A 446 -13.20 0.19 18.84
C ALA A 446 -12.33 0.92 19.89
N GLY A 447 -11.79 0.18 20.87
CA GLY A 447 -10.95 0.70 21.94
C GLY A 447 -11.66 1.38 23.10
N ILE A 448 -13.00 1.27 23.21
CA ILE A 448 -13.80 1.76 24.34
C ILE A 448 -14.83 0.72 24.80
N GLU A 449 -15.33 0.86 26.03
CA GLU A 449 -16.47 0.07 26.52
C GLU A 449 -17.79 0.59 25.94
N ALA A 450 -18.53 -0.33 25.31
CA ALA A 450 -19.80 -0.07 24.66
C ALA A 450 -20.91 -0.93 25.28
N PRO A 451 -22.14 -0.41 25.43
CA PRO A 451 -23.27 -1.24 25.82
C PRO A 451 -23.60 -2.28 24.73
N ALA A 452 -23.96 -3.48 25.14
CA ALA A 452 -24.37 -4.57 24.28
C ALA A 452 -25.54 -5.35 24.88
N PRO A 453 -26.31 -6.08 24.06
CA PRO A 453 -27.28 -7.03 24.59
C PRO A 453 -26.60 -8.05 25.51
N ASN A 454 -27.26 -8.45 26.61
CA ASN A 454 -26.78 -9.58 27.40
C ASN A 454 -26.77 -10.86 26.56
N ASN A 455 -26.03 -11.89 27.02
CA ASN A 455 -25.88 -13.14 26.27
C ASN A 455 -25.47 -12.90 24.80
N VAL A 456 -24.49 -12.01 24.58
CA VAL A 456 -24.06 -11.49 23.26
C VAL A 456 -23.96 -12.57 22.19
N LYS A 457 -23.35 -13.71 22.50
CA LYS A 457 -23.19 -14.82 21.55
C LYS A 457 -24.54 -15.38 21.10
N GLU A 458 -25.47 -15.63 22.04
CA GLU A 458 -26.80 -16.15 21.74
C GLU A 458 -27.60 -15.15 20.91
N PHE A 459 -27.53 -13.86 21.26
CA PHE A 459 -28.14 -12.79 20.48
C PHE A 459 -27.61 -12.74 19.04
N LEU A 460 -26.29 -12.88 18.85
CA LEU A 460 -25.68 -12.93 17.53
C LEU A 460 -26.06 -14.21 16.75
N GLU A 461 -26.15 -15.36 17.41
CA GLU A 461 -26.57 -16.61 16.78
C GLU A 461 -28.05 -16.60 16.39
N LEU A 462 -28.90 -15.90 17.14
CA LEU A 462 -30.29 -15.62 16.75
C LEU A 462 -30.35 -14.84 15.44
N LYS A 463 -29.52 -13.80 15.28
CA LYS A 463 -29.56 -12.90 14.13
C LYS A 463 -28.80 -13.40 12.89
N PHE A 464 -27.65 -14.03 13.09
CA PHE A 464 -26.75 -14.43 11.99
C PHE A 464 -26.66 -15.95 11.79
N GLY A 465 -27.29 -16.72 12.67
CA GLY A 465 -27.18 -18.18 12.70
C GLY A 465 -26.02 -18.68 13.55
N LYS A 466 -26.11 -19.95 13.94
CA LYS A 466 -25.15 -20.62 14.84
C LYS A 466 -23.73 -20.59 14.30
N GLY A 467 -22.76 -20.26 15.16
CA GLY A 467 -21.34 -20.24 14.80
C GLY A 467 -20.88 -19.02 13.98
N CYS A 468 -21.69 -17.96 13.92
CA CYS A 468 -21.37 -16.74 13.18
C CYS A 468 -20.13 -16.01 13.73
N VAL A 469 -19.85 -16.13 15.04
CA VAL A 469 -18.69 -15.52 15.69
C VAL A 469 -17.40 -16.19 15.19
N GLU A 470 -17.37 -17.52 15.15
CA GLU A 470 -16.21 -18.33 14.77
C GLU A 470 -15.99 -18.43 13.26
N ASN A 471 -17.03 -18.18 12.45
CA ASN A 471 -16.98 -18.37 11.00
C ASN A 471 -17.20 -17.04 10.25
N PRO A 472 -16.13 -16.24 10.03
CA PRO A 472 -16.26 -14.97 9.31
C PRO A 472 -16.68 -15.19 7.86
N GLN A 473 -17.53 -14.29 7.37
CA GLN A 473 -17.98 -14.22 5.98
C GLN A 473 -17.95 -12.76 5.49
N TYR A 474 -17.85 -12.58 4.19
CA TYR A 474 -18.09 -11.27 3.56
C TYR A 474 -19.60 -11.02 3.41
N PRO A 475 -20.05 -9.74 3.31
CA PRO A 475 -21.48 -9.39 3.21
C PRO A 475 -22.25 -10.11 2.10
N ASN A 476 -21.58 -10.49 1.00
CA ASN A 476 -22.15 -11.35 -0.03
C ASN A 476 -21.22 -12.52 -0.33
N SER A 477 -21.28 -13.56 0.52
CA SER A 477 -20.39 -14.72 0.45
C SER A 477 -20.55 -15.57 -0.82
N LYS A 478 -21.69 -15.46 -1.51
CA LYS A 478 -21.92 -16.10 -2.82
C LYS A 478 -21.10 -15.46 -3.94
N LEU A 479 -20.98 -14.14 -3.93
CA LEU A 479 -20.17 -13.39 -4.92
C LEU A 479 -18.70 -13.31 -4.51
N PHE A 480 -18.43 -13.18 -3.20
CA PHE A 480 -17.08 -13.09 -2.64
C PHE A 480 -16.90 -14.18 -1.57
N PRO A 481 -16.45 -15.39 -1.96
CA PRO A 481 -16.15 -16.42 -0.98
C PRO A 481 -15.03 -15.95 -0.06
N PHE A 482 -15.18 -16.20 1.23
CA PHE A 482 -14.17 -15.81 2.21
C PHE A 482 -12.87 -16.63 1.99
N PRO A 483 -11.69 -16.01 1.84
CA PRO A 483 -10.48 -16.74 1.49
C PRO A 483 -10.05 -17.70 2.62
N VAL A 484 -9.84 -18.98 2.30
CA VAL A 484 -9.47 -20.02 3.27
C VAL A 484 -8.18 -19.67 4.03
N ASN A 485 -7.18 -19.13 3.34
CA ASN A 485 -5.90 -18.75 3.95
C ASN A 485 -6.03 -17.56 4.92
N VAL A 486 -7.04 -16.70 4.71
CA VAL A 486 -7.31 -15.54 5.58
C VAL A 486 -8.15 -15.96 6.80
N LYS A 487 -8.99 -17.00 6.67
CA LYS A 487 -9.78 -17.55 7.80
C LYS A 487 -8.89 -17.95 8.97
N LYS A 488 -7.73 -18.57 8.71
CA LYS A 488 -6.79 -18.95 9.76
C LYS A 488 -6.18 -17.76 10.50
N LEU A 489 -5.91 -16.65 9.80
CA LEU A 489 -5.35 -15.44 10.40
C LEU A 489 -6.39 -14.74 11.30
N VAL A 490 -7.61 -14.57 10.80
CA VAL A 490 -8.68 -13.93 11.57
C VAL A 490 -9.00 -14.75 12.82
N VAL A 491 -9.15 -16.07 12.71
CA VAL A 491 -9.48 -16.94 13.85
C VAL A 491 -8.35 -16.98 14.89
N ASN A 492 -7.08 -16.99 14.47
CA ASN A 492 -5.96 -17.04 15.41
C ASN A 492 -5.69 -15.71 16.14
N GLU A 493 -6.16 -14.58 15.62
CA GLU A 493 -6.07 -13.27 16.28
C GLU A 493 -7.26 -12.98 17.22
N THR A 494 -8.29 -13.85 17.23
CA THR A 494 -9.59 -13.58 17.86
C THR A 494 -9.95 -14.51 19.02
N PHE A 495 -9.17 -15.56 19.28
CA PHE A 495 -9.38 -16.52 20.37
C PHE A 495 -8.12 -16.73 21.22
#